data_AF-A0A1T1DMU8-F1
#
_entry.id   AF-A0A1T1DMU8-F1
#
_cell.length_a   1.000
_cell.length_b   1.000
_cell.length_c   1.000
_cell.angle_alpha   90.00
_cell.angle_beta   90.00
_cell.angle_gamma   90.00
#
_symmetry.space_group_name_H-M   'P 1'
#
loop_
_entity.id
_entity.type
_entity.pdbx_description
1 polymer ?
#
loop_
_entity_poly.entity_id
_entity_poly.type
_entity_poly.pdbx_seq_one_letter_code
_entity_poly.pdbx_strand_id
1 'polypeptide(L)'
;MNGKSEESYSAKDGGFPFYPFQDFLLGEVIFKTLQEDGVLHQDAEDAVLSHLPSDKKCFVFTPNAKKQTLLNLYPEKIRSLLKTDQEEKIKQEFRNMIQAEGKMDLALELLEWLFTGFEERRKLLNELFSLFLNDKIPLRDNFLDRLKVNYEAEVLKDLKNLE
;
A
#
# COMPACT_ATOMS: atom_id res chain seq x y z
N MET A 1 5.03 19.36 39.28
CA MET A 1 5.19 20.04 37.97
C MET A 1 6.03 19.16 37.09
N ASN A 2 5.42 18.41 36.18
CA ASN A 2 6.13 17.68 35.12
C ASN A 2 5.34 17.94 33.84
N GLY A 3 5.81 18.91 33.06
CA GLY A 3 5.32 19.16 31.71
C GLY A 3 5.87 18.08 30.81
N LYS A 4 5.01 17.19 30.32
CA LYS A 4 5.27 16.47 29.08
C LYS A 4 5.18 17.50 27.97
N SER A 5 6.30 17.75 27.30
CA SER A 5 6.33 18.44 26.02
C SER A 5 5.52 17.59 25.03
N GLU A 6 4.31 18.05 24.73
CA GLU A 6 3.61 17.68 23.51
C GLU A 6 4.54 18.10 22.36
N GLU A 7 5.14 17.13 21.68
CA GLU A 7 5.77 17.38 20.40
C GLU A 7 4.68 17.86 19.45
N SER A 8 4.62 19.18 19.29
CA SER A 8 3.82 19.82 18.26
C SER A 8 4.34 19.31 16.92
N TYR A 9 3.60 18.39 16.29
CA TYR A 9 3.77 18.09 14.88
C TYR A 9 3.46 19.37 14.12
N SER A 10 4.50 20.17 13.84
CA SER A 10 4.34 21.37 13.04
C SER A 10 4.01 20.90 11.64
N ALA A 11 2.74 21.02 11.25
CA ALA A 11 2.22 20.85 9.91
C ALA A 11 2.83 21.90 8.97
N LYS A 12 4.12 21.79 8.70
CA LYS A 12 4.86 22.67 7.79
C LYS A 12 4.95 22.13 6.37
N ASP A 13 4.58 20.86 6.15
CA ASP A 13 4.48 20.24 4.82
C ASP A 13 3.14 19.52 4.60
N GLY A 14 2.08 20.30 4.37
CA GLY A 14 1.04 19.99 3.39
C GLY A 14 0.04 18.82 3.57
N GLY A 15 0.10 17.98 4.60
CA GLY A 15 -0.86 16.87 4.77
C GLY A 15 -0.77 16.13 6.12
N PHE A 16 -1.74 15.25 6.40
CA PHE A 16 -1.69 14.34 7.55
C PHE A 16 -0.80 13.14 7.19
N PRO A 17 0.12 12.69 8.06
CA PRO A 17 1.04 11.60 7.76
C PRO A 17 0.28 10.29 7.52
N PHE A 18 0.80 9.47 6.61
CA PHE A 18 0.29 8.14 6.28
C PHE A 18 1.41 7.11 6.45
N TYR A 19 1.14 6.10 7.27
CA TYR A 19 2.02 4.98 7.60
C TYR A 19 1.43 3.70 6.99
N PRO A 20 1.95 3.23 5.84
CA PRO A 20 1.32 2.16 5.07
C PRO A 20 1.00 0.89 5.85
N PHE A 21 1.84 0.50 6.82
CA PHE A 21 1.66 -0.71 7.63
C PHE A 21 0.79 -0.53 8.88
N GLN A 22 0.28 0.67 9.14
CA GLN A 22 -0.53 0.98 10.34
C GLN A 22 -1.88 1.63 9.99
N ASP A 23 -1.91 2.40 8.89
CA ASP A 23 -3.07 3.19 8.50
C ASP A 23 -3.92 2.50 7.42
N PHE A 24 -3.55 1.28 7.00
CA PHE A 24 -4.24 0.56 5.93
C PHE A 24 -4.22 -0.95 6.12
N LEU A 25 -5.39 -1.59 6.05
CA LEU A 25 -5.57 -3.02 6.32
C LEU A 25 -4.67 -3.90 5.44
N LEU A 26 -4.69 -3.71 4.12
CA LEU A 26 -3.80 -4.47 3.24
C LEU A 26 -2.33 -4.30 3.62
N GLY A 27 -1.94 -3.09 4.05
CA GLY A 27 -0.58 -2.83 4.51
C GLY A 27 -0.24 -3.65 5.75
N GLU A 28 -1.07 -3.58 6.80
CA GLU A 28 -0.91 -4.41 8.00
C GLU A 28 -0.76 -5.90 7.66
N VAL A 29 -1.61 -6.39 6.75
CA VAL A 29 -1.59 -7.80 6.31
C VAL A 29 -0.34 -8.14 5.51
N ILE A 30 0.13 -7.26 4.62
CA ILE A 30 1.42 -7.42 3.92
C ILE A 30 2.53 -7.57 4.95
N PHE A 31 2.58 -6.67 5.94
CA PHE A 31 3.62 -6.71 6.96
C PHE A 31 3.57 -8.01 7.77
N LYS A 32 2.39 -8.42 8.23
CA LYS A 32 2.19 -9.70 8.92
C LYS A 32 2.70 -10.89 8.10
N THR A 33 2.40 -10.93 6.79
CA THR A 33 2.90 -11.98 5.90
C THR A 33 4.42 -11.94 5.71
N LEU A 34 5.04 -10.75 5.69
CA LEU A 34 6.50 -10.61 5.63
C LEU A 34 7.18 -11.06 6.94
N GLN A 35 6.55 -10.82 8.09
CA GLN A 35 7.07 -11.26 9.39
C GLN A 35 7.17 -12.79 9.49
N GLU A 36 6.25 -13.52 8.86
CA GLU A 36 6.33 -14.99 8.75
C GLU A 36 7.58 -15.46 8.00
N ASP A 37 8.13 -14.62 7.11
CA ASP A 37 9.37 -14.86 6.39
C ASP A 37 10.62 -14.35 7.14
N GLY A 38 10.44 -13.76 8.33
CA GLY A 38 11.51 -13.24 9.18
C GLY A 38 11.92 -11.79 8.88
N VAL A 39 11.14 -11.06 8.07
CA VAL A 39 11.38 -9.64 7.78
C VAL A 39 11.09 -8.81 9.03
N LEU A 40 12.03 -7.94 9.41
CA LEU A 40 11.87 -7.05 10.54
C LEU A 40 11.00 -5.85 10.17
N HIS A 41 10.31 -5.28 11.17
CA HIS A 41 9.50 -4.06 10.98
C HIS A 41 10.29 -2.92 10.34
N GLN A 42 11.51 -2.68 10.82
CA GLN A 42 12.35 -1.61 10.29
C GLN A 42 12.74 -1.86 8.83
N ASP A 43 13.06 -3.09 8.45
CA ASP A 43 13.43 -3.41 7.06
C ASP A 43 12.26 -3.20 6.11
N ALA A 44 11.04 -3.56 6.54
CA ALA A 44 9.82 -3.33 5.77
C ALA A 44 9.52 -1.82 5.63
N GLU A 45 9.60 -1.07 6.72
CA GLU A 45 9.42 0.40 6.71
C GLU A 45 10.47 1.07 5.80
N ASP A 46 11.74 0.72 5.94
CA ASP A 46 12.82 1.27 5.12
C ASP A 46 12.61 0.96 3.62
N ALA A 47 12.13 -0.25 3.30
CA ALA A 47 11.79 -0.64 1.94
C ALA A 47 10.70 0.27 1.35
N VAL A 48 9.62 0.49 2.08
CA VAL A 48 8.48 1.31 1.64
C VAL A 48 8.84 2.81 1.60
N LEU A 49 9.51 3.32 2.63
CA LEU A 49 9.95 4.72 2.71
C LEU A 49 11.02 5.06 1.67
N SER A 50 11.73 4.07 1.12
CA SER A 50 12.73 4.30 0.07
C SER A 50 12.16 4.78 -1.27
N HIS A 51 10.83 4.81 -1.43
CA HIS A 51 10.17 5.53 -2.54
C HIS A 51 10.21 7.05 -2.37
N LEU A 52 10.33 7.54 -1.15
CA LEU A 52 10.34 8.97 -0.86
C LEU A 52 11.71 9.57 -1.21
N PRO A 53 11.75 10.82 -1.70
CA PRO A 53 13.00 11.56 -1.78
C PRO A 53 13.57 11.80 -0.38
N SER A 54 14.88 12.03 -0.29
CA SER A 54 15.62 12.10 0.98
C SER A 54 15.21 13.23 1.92
N ASP A 55 14.45 14.21 1.43
CA ASP A 55 13.91 15.34 2.20
C ASP A 55 12.56 15.02 2.87
N LYS A 56 11.91 13.92 2.49
CA LYS A 56 10.62 13.49 3.05
C LYS A 56 10.78 12.32 4.02
N LYS A 57 10.09 12.40 5.16
CA LYS A 57 10.15 11.40 6.23
C LYS A 57 8.96 10.43 6.26
N CYS A 58 7.85 10.77 5.62
CA CYS A 58 6.66 9.94 5.56
C CYS A 58 5.83 10.26 4.31
N PHE A 59 4.92 9.34 3.97
CA PHE A 59 3.85 9.63 3.04
C PHE A 59 2.80 10.51 3.72
N VAL A 60 1.93 11.12 2.93
CA VAL A 60 0.78 11.87 3.43
C VAL A 60 -0.48 11.33 2.79
N PHE A 61 -1.58 11.37 3.52
CA PHE A 61 -2.88 10.99 2.96
C PHE A 61 -3.25 11.87 1.79
N THR A 62 -3.77 11.25 0.73
CA THR A 62 -4.36 11.99 -0.39
C THR A 62 -5.63 12.70 0.09
N PRO A 63 -5.82 14.01 -0.18
CA PRO A 63 -7.03 14.72 0.24
C PRO A 63 -8.30 14.01 -0.23
N ASN A 64 -9.26 13.77 0.68
CA ASN A 64 -10.44 12.93 0.44
C ASN A 64 -11.19 13.24 -0.87
N ALA A 65 -11.44 14.52 -1.18
CA ALA A 65 -12.14 14.91 -2.41
C ALA A 65 -11.40 14.48 -3.69
N LYS A 66 -10.06 14.61 -3.67
CA LYS A 66 -9.19 14.17 -4.75
C LYS A 66 -9.16 12.64 -4.82
N LYS A 67 -9.04 11.98 -3.66
CA LYS A 67 -8.99 10.53 -3.54
C LYS A 67 -10.24 9.86 -4.12
N GLN A 68 -11.43 10.32 -3.74
CA GLN A 68 -12.71 9.82 -4.28
C GLN A 68 -12.81 9.95 -5.81
N THR A 69 -12.35 11.07 -6.35
CA THR A 69 -12.35 11.29 -7.81
C THR A 69 -11.40 10.30 -8.49
N LEU A 70 -10.20 10.11 -7.95
CA LEU A 70 -9.20 9.19 -8.50
C LEU A 70 -9.64 7.73 -8.41
N LEU A 71 -10.31 7.34 -7.32
CA LEU A 71 -10.87 5.99 -7.15
C LEU A 71 -12.02 5.67 -8.12
N ASN A 72 -12.67 6.67 -8.71
CA ASN A 72 -13.63 6.44 -9.79
C ASN A 72 -12.95 6.29 -11.16
N LEU A 73 -11.82 6.97 -11.36
CA LEU A 73 -11.12 7.02 -12.65
C LEU A 73 -10.15 5.85 -12.86
N TYR A 74 -9.35 5.52 -11.84
CA TYR A 74 -8.30 4.51 -11.97
C TYR A 74 -8.83 3.10 -12.21
N PRO A 75 -9.90 2.61 -11.56
CA PRO A 75 -10.43 1.29 -11.85
C PRO A 75 -10.88 1.12 -13.30
N GLU A 76 -11.52 2.13 -13.90
CA GLU A 76 -11.90 2.10 -15.31
C GLU A 76 -10.68 2.05 -16.23
N LYS A 77 -9.67 2.88 -15.96
CA LYS A 77 -8.40 2.87 -16.70
C LYS A 77 -7.70 1.52 -16.59
N ILE A 78 -7.56 0.99 -15.38
CA ILE A 78 -6.89 -0.30 -15.12
C ILE A 78 -7.66 -1.45 -15.78
N ARG A 79 -9.00 -1.48 -15.70
CA ARG A 79 -9.83 -2.47 -16.41
C ARG A 79 -9.57 -2.46 -17.91
N SER A 80 -9.46 -1.28 -18.53
CA SER A 80 -9.15 -1.15 -19.96
C SER A 80 -7.76 -1.71 -20.30
N LEU A 81 -6.76 -1.44 -19.45
CA LEU A 81 -5.40 -1.97 -19.61
C LEU A 81 -5.37 -3.49 -19.44
N LEU A 82 -6.07 -4.04 -18.45
CA LEU A 82 -6.20 -5.48 -18.23
C LEU A 82 -6.84 -6.20 -19.42
N LYS A 83 -7.91 -5.63 -20.00
CA LYS A 83 -8.59 -6.17 -21.19
C LYS A 83 -7.72 -6.22 -22.44
N THR A 84 -6.64 -5.44 -22.46
CA THR A 84 -5.72 -5.34 -23.60
C THR A 84 -4.33 -5.89 -23.25
N ASP A 85 -4.22 -6.61 -22.13
CA ASP A 85 -2.99 -7.21 -21.59
C ASP A 85 -1.80 -6.22 -21.50
N GLN A 86 -2.09 -4.95 -21.21
CA GLN A 86 -1.09 -3.89 -21.05
C GLN A 86 -0.59 -3.77 -19.60
N GLU A 87 -0.13 -4.89 -19.04
CA GLU A 87 0.30 -4.99 -17.62
C GLU A 87 1.45 -4.03 -17.28
N GLU A 88 2.41 -3.82 -18.20
CA GLU A 88 3.49 -2.84 -18.01
C GLU A 88 2.96 -1.42 -17.79
N LYS A 89 1.87 -1.05 -18.46
CA LYS A 89 1.27 0.27 -18.25
C LYS A 89 0.63 0.37 -16.88
N ILE A 90 0.00 -0.70 -16.39
CA ILE A 90 -0.54 -0.74 -15.03
C ILE A 90 0.59 -0.52 -14.02
N LYS A 91 1.71 -1.23 -14.17
CA LYS A 91 2.88 -1.02 -13.31
C LYS A 91 3.41 0.41 -13.38
N GLN A 92 3.44 1.02 -14.57
CA GLN A 92 3.85 2.42 -14.72
C GLN A 92 2.89 3.38 -14.00
N GLU A 93 1.58 3.14 -14.02
CA GLU A 93 0.62 3.93 -13.24
C GLU A 93 0.91 3.86 -11.74
N PHE A 94 1.17 2.67 -11.20
CA PHE A 94 1.55 2.50 -9.79
C PHE A 94 2.89 3.17 -9.47
N ARG A 95 3.90 3.03 -10.33
CA ARG A 95 5.20 3.73 -10.15
C ARG A 95 5.01 5.23 -10.11
N ASN A 96 4.24 5.80 -11.03
CA ASN A 96 3.95 7.24 -11.06
C ASN A 96 3.22 7.69 -9.80
N MET A 97 2.18 6.94 -9.40
CA MET A 97 1.37 7.25 -8.22
C MET A 97 2.20 7.28 -6.93
N ILE A 98 3.08 6.30 -6.75
CA ILE A 98 3.91 6.17 -5.56
C ILE A 98 5.08 7.16 -5.60
N GLN A 99 5.90 7.11 -6.66
CA GLN A 99 7.19 7.80 -6.69
C GLN A 99 7.08 9.26 -7.13
N ALA A 100 6.29 9.53 -8.18
CA ALA A 100 6.16 10.88 -8.71
C ALA A 100 5.15 11.72 -7.92
N GLU A 101 4.08 11.08 -7.44
CA GLU A 101 2.98 11.79 -6.79
C GLU A 101 2.93 11.61 -5.26
N GLY A 102 3.65 10.63 -4.70
CA GLY A 102 3.65 10.36 -3.26
C GLY A 102 2.32 9.83 -2.71
N LYS A 103 1.42 9.32 -3.57
CA LYS A 103 0.06 8.88 -3.20
C LYS A 103 0.04 7.40 -2.84
N MET A 104 0.80 7.02 -1.81
CA MET A 104 0.89 5.62 -1.37
C MET A 104 -0.46 5.07 -0.87
N ASP A 105 -1.26 5.91 -0.21
CA ASP A 105 -2.58 5.54 0.29
C ASP A 105 -3.54 5.15 -0.85
N LEU A 106 -3.53 5.90 -1.95
CA LEU A 106 -4.31 5.57 -3.15
C LEU A 106 -3.78 4.32 -3.85
N ALA A 107 -2.46 4.15 -3.90
CA ALA A 107 -1.84 2.98 -4.51
C ALA A 107 -2.24 1.69 -3.76
N LEU A 108 -2.24 1.72 -2.43
CA LEU A 108 -2.67 0.60 -1.61
C LEU A 108 -4.15 0.25 -1.82
N GLU A 109 -5.04 1.25 -1.90
CA GLU A 109 -6.47 0.99 -2.19
C GLU A 109 -6.68 0.34 -3.56
N LEU A 110 -5.97 0.80 -4.58
CA LEU A 110 -6.05 0.19 -5.91
C LEU A 110 -5.40 -1.19 -5.95
N LEU A 111 -4.33 -1.41 -5.18
CA LEU A 111 -3.69 -2.72 -5.06
C LEU A 111 -4.62 -3.72 -4.37
N GLU A 112 -5.31 -3.31 -3.30
CA GLU A 112 -6.30 -4.13 -2.60
C GLU A 112 -7.48 -4.48 -3.50
N TRP A 113 -7.98 -3.50 -4.25
CA TRP A 113 -9.03 -3.72 -5.24
C TRP A 113 -8.59 -4.72 -6.33
N LEU A 114 -7.35 -4.62 -6.82
CA LEU A 114 -6.79 -5.59 -7.78
C LEU A 114 -6.62 -6.97 -7.16
N PHE A 115 -6.07 -7.02 -5.95
CA PHE A 115 -5.79 -8.25 -5.22
C PHE A 115 -7.06 -9.06 -4.94
N THR A 116 -8.14 -8.39 -4.55
CA THR A 116 -9.43 -9.03 -4.23
C THR A 116 -10.30 -9.28 -5.47
N GLY A 117 -10.11 -8.51 -6.55
CA GLY A 117 -10.96 -8.58 -7.75
C GLY A 117 -10.37 -9.34 -8.95
N PHE A 118 -9.05 -9.56 -8.99
CA PHE A 118 -8.32 -10.10 -10.16
C PHE A 118 -7.24 -11.10 -9.73
N GLU A 119 -7.58 -12.03 -8.85
CA GLU A 119 -6.65 -13.03 -8.29
C GLU A 119 -5.96 -13.89 -9.36
N GLU A 120 -6.57 -14.04 -10.54
CA GLU A 120 -5.97 -14.77 -11.67
C GLU A 120 -4.74 -14.06 -12.24
N ARG A 121 -4.59 -12.75 -12.02
CA ARG A 121 -3.45 -11.92 -12.48
C ARG A 121 -2.25 -12.03 -11.54
N ARG A 122 -1.92 -13.24 -11.09
CA ARG A 122 -0.89 -13.53 -10.07
C ARG A 122 0.47 -12.89 -10.37
N LYS A 123 0.92 -12.93 -11.64
CA LYS A 123 2.20 -12.33 -12.04
C LYS A 123 2.21 -10.82 -11.81
N LEU A 124 1.19 -10.13 -12.33
CA LEU A 124 1.02 -8.69 -12.12
C LEU A 124 0.92 -8.35 -10.63
N LEU A 125 0.12 -9.09 -9.87
CA LEU A 125 -0.03 -8.88 -8.43
C LEU A 125 1.31 -8.99 -7.70
N ASN A 126 2.08 -10.05 -7.94
CA ASN A 126 3.42 -10.20 -7.36
C ASN A 126 4.34 -9.02 -7.69
N GLU A 127 4.33 -8.56 -8.94
CA GLU A 127 5.14 -7.41 -9.36
C GLU A 127 4.67 -6.09 -8.70
N LEU A 128 3.36 -5.93 -8.47
CA LEU A 128 2.82 -4.75 -7.77
C LEU A 128 3.11 -4.78 -6.26
N PHE A 129 3.04 -5.95 -5.61
CA PHE A 129 3.46 -6.08 -4.21
C PHE A 129 4.97 -5.88 -4.04
N SER A 130 5.78 -6.37 -4.99
CA SER A 130 7.23 -6.08 -5.02
C SER A 130 7.47 -4.59 -5.17
N LEU A 131 6.75 -3.94 -6.09
CA LEU A 131 6.83 -2.49 -6.29
C LEU A 131 6.43 -1.71 -5.03
N PHE A 132 5.40 -2.14 -4.29
CA PHE A 132 5.02 -1.51 -3.02
C PHE A 132 6.22 -1.48 -2.04
N LEU A 133 7.00 -2.57 -1.96
CA LEU A 133 8.24 -2.67 -1.18
C LEU A 133 9.48 -2.09 -1.90
N ASN A 134 9.27 -1.31 -2.97
CA ASN A 134 10.31 -0.74 -3.83
C ASN A 134 11.36 -1.76 -4.31
N ASP A 135 10.92 -3.00 -4.55
CA ASP A 135 11.76 -4.12 -4.99
C ASP A 135 12.94 -4.42 -4.02
N LYS A 136 12.85 -3.99 -2.75
CA LYS A 136 13.92 -4.17 -1.73
C LYS A 136 13.85 -5.48 -0.98
N ILE A 137 12.65 -6.04 -0.86
CA ILE A 137 12.40 -7.28 -0.13
C ILE A 137 11.90 -8.33 -1.13
N PRO A 138 12.62 -9.44 -1.32
CA PRO A 138 12.18 -10.51 -2.21
C PRO A 138 10.96 -11.21 -1.63
N LEU A 139 9.92 -11.37 -2.45
CA LEU A 139 8.72 -12.12 -2.10
C LEU A 139 8.93 -13.62 -2.39
N ARG A 140 8.54 -14.49 -1.46
CA ARG A 140 8.58 -15.95 -1.67
C ARG A 140 7.50 -16.42 -2.66
N ASP A 141 7.71 -17.57 -3.29
CA ASP A 141 6.82 -18.11 -4.35
C ASP A 141 5.34 -18.24 -3.92
N ASN A 142 5.08 -18.50 -2.64
CA ASN A 142 3.73 -18.64 -2.07
C ASN A 142 3.25 -17.38 -1.31
N PHE A 143 3.89 -16.23 -1.52
CA PHE A 143 3.55 -14.98 -0.84
C PHE A 143 2.06 -14.61 -1.00
N LEU A 144 1.53 -14.63 -2.22
CA LEU A 144 0.12 -14.27 -2.48
C LEU A 144 -0.87 -15.20 -1.77
N ASP A 145 -0.55 -16.50 -1.69
CA ASP A 145 -1.45 -17.47 -1.05
C ASP A 145 -1.51 -17.24 0.46
N ARG A 146 -0.36 -16.98 1.09
CA ARG A 146 -0.32 -16.61 2.51
C ARG A 146 -0.96 -15.25 2.78
N LEU A 147 -0.70 -14.27 1.91
CA LEU A 147 -1.30 -12.95 2.00
C LEU A 147 -2.83 -13.04 1.97
N LYS A 148 -3.38 -13.88 1.08
CA LYS A 148 -4.83 -14.10 0.99
C LYS A 148 -5.41 -14.70 2.27
N VAL A 149 -4.78 -15.75 2.80
CA VAL A 149 -5.20 -16.36 4.07
C VAL A 149 -5.18 -15.35 5.21
N ASN A 150 -4.11 -14.54 5.31
CA ASN A 150 -3.99 -13.52 6.35
C ASN A 150 -5.02 -12.40 6.17
N TYR A 151 -5.27 -11.98 4.93
CA TYR A 151 -6.24 -10.94 4.60
C TYR A 151 -7.67 -11.36 4.99
N GLU A 152 -8.10 -12.55 4.56
CA GLU A 152 -9.42 -13.09 4.89
C GLU A 152 -9.62 -13.24 6.41
N ALA A 153 -8.56 -13.62 7.13
CA ALA A 153 -8.60 -13.74 8.59
C ALA A 153 -8.80 -12.39 9.29
N GLU A 154 -8.11 -11.32 8.86
CA GLU A 154 -8.31 -9.98 9.45
C GLU A 154 -9.68 -9.40 9.08
N VAL A 155 -10.14 -9.54 7.82
CA VAL A 155 -11.49 -9.11 7.42
C VAL A 155 -12.57 -9.80 8.26
N LEU A 156 -12.46 -11.12 8.47
CA LEU A 156 -13.43 -11.86 9.29
C LEU A 156 -13.42 -11.42 10.76
N LYS A 157 -12.25 -11.08 11.30
CA LYS A 157 -12.10 -10.57 12.66
C LYS A 157 -12.78 -9.20 12.80
N ASP A 158 -12.58 -8.31 11.84
CA ASP A 158 -13.22 -7.00 11.83
C ASP A 158 -14.74 -7.11 11.75
N LEU A 159 -15.26 -8.00 10.90
CA LEU A 159 -16.71 -8.26 10.81
C LEU A 159 -17.30 -8.76 12.14
N LYS A 160 -16.60 -9.63 12.87
CA LYS A 160 -17.05 -10.11 14.19
C LYS A 160 -17.02 -9.03 15.27
N ASN A 161 -16.15 -8.04 15.14
CA ASN A 161 -16.06 -6.92 16.09
C ASN A 161 -17.16 -5.86 15.88
N LEU A 162 -17.94 -5.98 14.80
CA LEU A 162 -19.10 -5.11 14.50
C LEU A 162 -20.42 -5.68 15.04
N GLU A 163 -20.43 -6.93 15.53
CA GLU A 163 -21.57 -7.61 16.17
C GLU A 163 -21.53 -7.49 17.70
#